data_AF-A0AAD7JEP0-F1
#
_entry.id   AF-A0AAD7JEP0-F1
#
_cell.length_a   1.000
_cell.length_b   1.000
_cell.length_c   1.000
_cell.angle_alpha   90.00
_cell.angle_beta   90.00
_cell.angle_gamma   90.00
#
_symmetry.space_group_name_H-M   'P 1'
#
loop_
_entity.id
_entity.type
_entity.pdbx_description
1 polymer ?
#
loop_
_entity_poly.entity_id
_entity_poly.type
_entity_poly.pdbx_seq_one_letter_code
_entity_poly.pdbx_strand_id
1 'polypeptide(L)'
;MSLPSFPPSDLKSALYYRGLPSNLCLVARTSAPWSLPKGLWQIPKPKELCSVRNHPLREVWEDDLALKIHTLLDSLDVKWTSTDIMRITVPEDSDSFAFVVLWIGVMPETLLR
;
A
#
# COMPACT_ATOMS: atom_id res chain seq x y z
N MET A 1 3.78 -7.86 22.37
CA MET A 1 2.72 -6.83 22.34
C MET A 1 1.86 -7.10 21.13
N SER A 2 0.66 -7.66 21.30
CA SER A 2 -0.26 -7.93 20.20
C SER A 2 -0.97 -6.64 19.78
N LEU A 3 -0.77 -6.20 18.55
CA LEU A 3 -1.54 -5.10 17.96
C LEU A 3 -2.96 -5.60 17.69
N PRO A 4 -4.02 -4.95 18.20
CA PRO A 4 -5.37 -5.27 17.79
C PRO A 4 -5.61 -4.63 16.41
N SER A 5 -5.47 -5.39 15.33
CA SER A 5 -5.95 -4.94 14.02
C SER A 5 -7.45 -5.14 13.96
N PHE A 6 -8.23 -4.17 14.45
CA PHE A 6 -9.64 -4.15 14.12
C PHE A 6 -9.79 -3.97 12.60
N PRO A 7 -10.67 -4.73 11.93
CA PRO A 7 -10.97 -4.48 10.52
C PRO A 7 -11.40 -3.02 10.37
N PRO A 8 -10.91 -2.28 9.36
CA PRO A 8 -11.34 -0.90 9.19
C PRO A 8 -12.85 -0.87 8.90
N SER A 9 -13.55 0.12 9.44
CA SER A 9 -14.98 0.31 9.14
C SER A 9 -15.20 0.46 7.64
N ASP A 10 -16.32 -0.02 7.10
CA ASP A 10 -16.60 -0.08 5.64
C ASP A 10 -16.27 1.21 4.88
N LEU A 11 -16.63 2.37 5.43
CA LEU A 11 -16.32 3.67 4.83
C LEU A 11 -14.81 3.96 4.76
N LYS A 12 -14.06 3.60 5.80
CA LYS A 12 -12.59 3.74 5.82
C LYS A 12 -11.96 2.80 4.81
N SER A 13 -12.44 1.56 4.77
CA SER A 13 -11.97 0.54 3.85
C SER A 13 -12.13 0.97 2.39
N ALA A 14 -13.27 1.56 2.05
CA ALA A 14 -13.58 2.04 0.71
C ALA A 14 -12.84 3.35 0.33
N LEU A 15 -12.61 4.26 1.28
CA LEU A 15 -12.04 5.59 0.98
C LEU A 15 -10.52 5.66 1.12
N TYR A 16 -9.87 4.69 1.77
CA TYR A 16 -8.45 4.78 2.07
C TYR A 16 -7.58 4.90 0.81
N TYR A 17 -7.84 4.10 -0.24
CA TYR A 17 -7.09 4.14 -1.50
C TYR A 17 -7.83 4.91 -2.62
N ARG A 18 -8.75 5.81 -2.25
CA ARG A 18 -9.50 6.64 -3.20
C ARG A 18 -8.55 7.34 -4.18
N GLY A 19 -8.88 7.29 -5.47
CA GLY A 19 -8.08 7.86 -6.56
C GLY A 19 -7.28 6.83 -7.35
N LEU A 20 -7.01 5.66 -6.76
CA LEU A 20 -6.34 4.56 -7.47
C LEU A 20 -7.33 3.84 -8.41
N PRO A 21 -6.89 3.45 -9.63
CA PRO A 21 -7.77 2.89 -10.66
C PRO A 21 -8.41 1.55 -10.25
N SER A 22 -7.79 0.81 -9.33
CA SER A 22 -8.24 -0.49 -8.85
C SER A 22 -9.26 -0.44 -7.70
N ASN A 23 -9.66 0.76 -7.23
CA ASN A 23 -10.64 0.93 -6.15
C ASN A 23 -10.38 0.01 -4.93
N LEU A 24 -9.12 -0.03 -4.49
CA LEU A 24 -8.68 -0.98 -3.47
C LEU A 24 -9.37 -0.76 -2.12
N CYS A 25 -9.73 -1.88 -1.49
CA CYS A 25 -10.26 -1.93 -0.16
C CYS A 25 -9.11 -2.08 0.86
N LEU A 26 -9.06 -1.21 1.88
CA LEU A 26 -8.14 -1.42 3.00
C LEU A 26 -8.66 -2.60 3.85
N VAL A 27 -7.87 -3.66 3.94
CA VAL A 27 -8.21 -4.85 4.74
C VAL A 27 -7.51 -4.84 6.10
N ALA A 28 -6.25 -4.39 6.14
CA ALA A 28 -5.45 -4.33 7.37
C ALA A 28 -4.41 -3.20 7.30
N ARG A 29 -3.99 -2.69 8.47
CA ARG A 29 -2.91 -1.71 8.63
C ARG A 29 -2.29 -1.85 10.01
N THR A 30 -0.97 -1.67 10.12
CA THR A 30 -0.22 -1.81 11.38
C THR A 30 0.06 -0.48 12.09
N SER A 31 -0.23 0.66 11.45
CA SER A 31 -0.02 1.99 12.05
C SER A 31 -1.21 2.43 12.92
N ALA A 32 -1.11 3.64 13.48
CA ALA A 32 -2.22 4.31 14.15
C ALA A 32 -3.52 4.29 13.31
N PRO A 33 -4.70 4.20 13.95
CA PRO A 33 -5.98 4.18 13.26
C PRO A 33 -6.15 5.39 12.34
N TRP A 34 -6.52 5.14 11.09
CA TRP A 34 -6.88 6.22 10.18
C TRP A 34 -8.20 6.86 10.62
N SER A 35 -8.23 8.18 10.76
CA SER A 35 -9.45 8.96 11.01
C SER A 35 -9.94 9.59 9.72
N LEU A 36 -11.25 9.49 9.47
CA LEU A 36 -11.88 10.28 8.42
C LEU A 36 -11.61 11.77 8.69
N PRO A 37 -11.27 12.58 7.68
CA PRO A 37 -11.25 14.03 7.84
C PRO A 37 -12.58 14.52 8.44
N LYS A 38 -12.54 15.36 9.47
CA LYS A 38 -13.75 15.78 10.19
C LYS A 38 -14.54 16.81 9.37
N GLY A 39 -15.66 16.42 8.78
CA GLY A 39 -16.63 17.36 8.18
C GLY A 39 -17.42 16.75 7.03
N LEU A 40 -18.68 17.19 6.84
CA LEU A 40 -19.61 16.65 5.82
C LEU A 40 -19.09 16.71 4.36
N TRP A 41 -18.07 17.53 4.10
CA TRP A 41 -17.53 17.77 2.75
C TRP A 41 -16.08 17.33 2.56
N GLN A 42 -15.45 16.76 3.59
CA GLN A 42 -14.02 16.44 3.56
C GLN A 42 -13.78 14.99 3.11
N ILE A 43 -14.19 14.68 1.88
CA ILE A 43 -13.83 13.39 1.28
C ILE A 43 -12.30 13.38 1.07
N PRO A 44 -11.58 12.27 1.33
CA PRO A 44 -10.14 12.21 1.09
C PRO A 44 -9.79 12.60 -0.34
N LYS A 45 -8.74 13.42 -0.49
CA LYS A 45 -8.20 13.76 -1.81
C LYS A 45 -7.78 12.49 -2.55
N PRO A 46 -7.93 12.45 -3.89
CA PRO A 46 -7.52 11.30 -4.68
C PRO A 46 -6.00 11.10 -4.55
N LYS A 47 -5.60 9.85 -4.34
CA LYS A 47 -4.21 9.42 -4.33
C LYS A 47 -3.75 9.08 -5.73
N GLU A 48 -2.46 9.25 -5.97
CA GLU A 48 -1.79 8.88 -7.22
C GLU A 48 -0.65 7.90 -6.96
N LEU A 49 -0.36 7.05 -7.95
CA LEU A 49 0.82 6.20 -7.96
C LEU A 49 1.94 6.96 -8.66
N CYS A 50 3.10 7.06 -8.00
CA CYS A 50 4.28 7.68 -8.57
C CYS A 50 5.47 6.72 -8.54
N SER A 51 6.31 6.79 -9.57
CA SER A 51 7.56 6.01 -9.62
C SER A 51 8.57 6.50 -8.58
N VAL A 52 9.34 5.55 -8.03
CA VAL A 52 10.45 5.87 -7.13
C VAL A 52 11.63 6.36 -7.97
N ARG A 53 11.94 7.66 -7.90
CA ARG A 53 13.07 8.26 -8.64
C ARG A 53 14.34 8.37 -7.80
N ASN A 54 14.32 9.26 -6.81
CA ASN A 54 15.45 9.59 -5.94
C ASN A 54 15.36 8.81 -4.63
N HIS A 55 15.67 7.51 -4.67
CA HIS A 55 15.71 6.67 -3.47
C HIS A 55 16.69 5.50 -3.66
N PRO A 56 17.52 5.17 -2.65
CA PRO A 56 18.49 4.06 -2.76
C PRO A 56 17.86 2.71 -3.11
N LEU A 57 16.60 2.50 -2.70
CA LEU A 57 15.85 1.28 -3.08
C LEU A 57 15.80 1.07 -4.60
N ARG A 58 15.75 2.12 -5.41
CA ARG A 58 15.74 1.99 -6.87
C ARG A 58 17.01 1.32 -7.40
N GLU A 59 18.15 1.63 -6.79
CA GLU A 59 19.46 1.11 -7.21
C GLU A 59 19.63 -0.37 -6.88
N VAL A 60 18.97 -0.84 -5.82
CA VAL A 60 19.07 -2.23 -5.36
C VAL A 60 17.84 -3.08 -5.69
N TRP A 61 16.79 -2.49 -6.27
CA TRP A 61 15.51 -3.17 -6.47
C TRP A 61 15.62 -4.34 -7.44
N GLU A 62 15.89 -4.06 -8.71
CA GLU A 62 15.88 -5.07 -9.78
C GLU A 62 16.99 -6.12 -9.61
N ASP A 63 18.18 -5.69 -9.20
CA ASP A 63 19.38 -6.54 -9.20
C ASP A 63 19.54 -7.41 -7.93
N ASP A 64 18.81 -7.12 -6.85
CA ASP A 64 18.99 -7.82 -5.57
C ASP A 64 17.69 -7.96 -4.76
N LEU A 65 17.08 -6.85 -4.36
CA LEU A 65 16.02 -6.84 -3.36
C LEU A 65 14.74 -7.52 -3.85
N ALA A 66 14.35 -7.30 -5.10
CA ALA A 66 13.18 -7.93 -5.71
C ALA A 66 13.33 -9.46 -5.67
N LEU A 67 14.49 -9.98 -6.08
CA LEU A 67 14.78 -11.42 -6.11
C LEU A 67 14.72 -12.06 -4.71
N LYS A 68 15.25 -11.37 -3.70
CA LYS A 68 15.16 -11.81 -2.29
C LYS A 68 13.71 -11.86 -1.82
N ILE A 69 12.90 -10.87 -2.18
CA ILE A 69 11.48 -10.83 -1.86
C ILE A 69 10.73 -11.96 -2.57
N HIS A 70 11.00 -12.20 -3.85
CA HIS A 70 10.39 -13.31 -4.60
C HIS A 70 10.72 -14.65 -3.94
N THR A 71 12.00 -14.88 -3.64
CA THR A 71 12.46 -16.10 -2.97
C THR A 71 11.75 -16.29 -1.62
N LEU A 72 11.58 -15.21 -0.85
CA LEU A 72 10.85 -15.25 0.42
C LEU A 72 9.37 -15.57 0.21
N LEU A 73 8.69 -14.88 -0.71
CA LEU A 73 7.27 -15.12 -1.00
C LEU A 73 7.03 -16.56 -1.48
N ASP A 74 7.91 -17.08 -2.32
CA ASP A 74 7.88 -18.46 -2.80
C ASP A 74 8.10 -19.45 -1.66
N SER A 75 9.04 -19.16 -0.75
CA SER A 75 9.30 -20.02 0.43
C SER A 75 8.11 -20.06 1.40
N LEU A 76 7.28 -19.02 1.40
CA LEU A 76 6.05 -18.92 2.18
C LEU A 76 4.83 -19.47 1.42
N ASP A 77 5.03 -20.05 0.24
CA ASP A 77 3.99 -20.54 -0.69
C ASP A 77 2.93 -19.48 -1.04
N VAL A 78 3.30 -18.20 -1.03
CA VAL A 78 2.41 -17.10 -1.40
C VAL A 78 2.26 -17.11 -2.92
N LYS A 79 1.02 -17.20 -3.43
CA LYS A 79 0.74 -17.07 -4.87
C LYS A 79 0.72 -15.60 -5.29
N TRP A 80 1.88 -14.96 -5.35
CA TRP A 80 2.03 -13.56 -5.76
C TRP A 80 1.98 -13.40 -7.28
N THR A 81 1.59 -12.21 -7.75
CA THR A 81 1.43 -11.89 -9.19
C THR A 81 2.30 -10.73 -9.66
N SER A 82 2.65 -9.82 -8.75
CA SER A 82 3.49 -8.66 -9.05
C SER A 82 4.15 -8.14 -7.79
N THR A 83 5.33 -7.55 -7.94
CA THR A 83 5.99 -6.78 -6.87
C THR A 83 6.59 -5.53 -7.48
N ASP A 84 6.45 -4.39 -6.83
CA ASP A 84 7.07 -3.15 -7.29
C ASP A 84 7.32 -2.18 -6.13
N ILE A 85 8.24 -1.25 -6.29
CA ILE A 85 8.44 -0.12 -5.39
C ILE A 85 7.82 1.14 -5.98
N MET A 86 6.92 1.76 -5.23
CA MET A 86 6.21 2.95 -5.69
C MET A 86 6.01 3.95 -4.56
N ARG A 87 5.48 5.12 -4.90
CA ARG A 87 5.01 6.12 -3.95
C ARG A 87 3.50 6.28 -4.13
N ILE A 88 2.79 6.39 -3.01
CA ILE A 88 1.38 6.75 -3.00
C ILE A 88 1.30 8.18 -2.47
N THR A 89 0.95 9.13 -3.33
CA THR A 89 0.96 10.57 -3.01
C THR A 89 -0.43 11.15 -3.10
N VAL A 90 -0.59 12.37 -2.58
CA VAL A 90 -1.75 13.23 -2.85
C VAL A 90 -1.22 14.44 -3.62
N PRO A 91 -1.76 14.80 -4.80
CA PRO A 91 -1.12 15.74 -5.74
C PRO A 91 -0.77 17.13 -5.18
N GLU A 92 -1.54 17.59 -4.19
CA GLU A 92 -1.37 18.92 -3.59
C GLU A 92 -0.44 18.91 -2.36
N ASP A 93 -0.05 17.73 -1.87
CA ASP A 93 0.86 17.59 -0.74
C ASP A 93 2.28 17.46 -1.31
N SER A 94 2.93 18.61 -1.53
CA SER A 94 4.24 18.73 -2.17
C SER A 94 5.31 17.84 -1.51
N ASP A 95 5.66 16.75 -2.20
CA ASP A 95 6.91 15.98 -2.19
C ASP A 95 7.53 15.48 -0.86
N SER A 96 6.95 15.76 0.31
CA SER A 96 7.65 15.56 1.59
C SER A 96 7.15 14.40 2.46
N PHE A 97 6.00 13.79 2.15
CA PHE A 97 5.42 12.72 3.01
C PHE A 97 5.07 11.41 2.28
N ALA A 98 5.44 11.30 1.01
CA ALA A 98 5.21 10.08 0.25
C ALA A 98 6.28 9.02 0.58
N PHE A 99 5.99 8.18 1.57
CA PHE A 99 6.81 7.02 1.86
C PHE A 99 6.90 6.12 0.62
N VAL A 100 8.10 5.58 0.38
CA VAL A 100 8.26 4.49 -0.59
C VAL A 100 7.55 3.26 -0.02
N VAL A 101 6.65 2.68 -0.80
CA VAL A 101 5.91 1.47 -0.46
C VAL A 101 6.39 0.31 -1.32
N LEU A 102 6.49 -0.86 -0.71
CA LEU A 102 6.56 -2.13 -1.41
C LEU A 102 5.13 -2.57 -1.73
N TRP A 103 4.81 -2.65 -3.02
CA TRP A 103 3.57 -3.19 -3.51
C TRP A 103 3.73 -4.68 -3.81
N ILE A 104 2.79 -5.50 -3.35
CA ILE A 104 2.75 -6.93 -3.65
C ILE A 104 1.33 -7.27 -4.11
N GLY A 105 1.19 -7.65 -5.38
CA GLY A 105 -0.02 -8.25 -5.90
C GLY A 105 -0.07 -9.74 -5.55
N VAL A 106 -1.23 -10.21 -5.11
CA VAL A 106 -1.47 -11.61 -4.75
C VAL A 106 -2.68 -12.13 -5.50
N MET A 107 -2.64 -13.40 -5.90
CA MET A 107 -3.75 -14.06 -6.57
C MET A 107 -4.96 -14.11 -5.62
N PRO A 108 -6.15 -13.70 -6.08
CA PRO A 108 -7.36 -13.75 -5.25
C PRO A 108 -7.58 -15.14 -4.64
N GLU A 109 -8.13 -15.18 -3.42
CA GLU A 109 -8.50 -16.42 -2.71
C GLU A 109 -7.34 -17.37 -2.36
N THR A 110 -6.09 -16.96 -2.57
CA THR A 110 -4.91 -17.79 -2.24
C THR A 110 -4.28 -17.49 -0.89
N LEU A 111 -4.63 -16.36 -0.26
CA LEU A 111 -4.24 -16.03 1.11
C LEU A 111 -5.47 -16.05 2.02
N LEU A 112 -5.34 -16.75 3.14
CA LEU A 112 -6.31 -16.71 4.22
C LEU A 112 -6.31 -15.32 4.86
N ARG A 113 -7.50 -14.83 5.20
CA ARG A 113 -7.74 -13.49 5.73
C ARG A 113 -7.61 -13.43 7.24
#